data_AF-A0A1I6J172-F1
#
_entry.id   AF-A0A1I6J172-F1
#
_cell.length_a   1.000
_cell.length_b   1.000
_cell.length_c   1.000
_cell.angle_alpha   90.00
_cell.angle_beta   90.00
_cell.angle_gamma   90.00
#
_symmetry.space_group_name_H-M   'P 1'
#
loop_
_entity.id
_entity.type
_entity.pdbx_description
1 polymer ?
#
loop_
_entity_poly.entity_id
_entity_poly.type
_entity_poly.pdbx_seq_one_letter_code
_entity_poly.pdbx_strand_id
1 'polypeptide(L)'
;MIEKNKYFVLTCFLLAFTAIGFISCSSDDSSTSDEAVIEEDDTETDNDATDEDTNTVSVDASYFYTTDGSVTITTVPCTLSDGTSTDCYQIVTTSLPGDHEMGPWCPGNIEDDATAGGIWLEGGEVYDVDGAFVENMATFYNDPNWMMYDANGDIYITDTQEDCENAANPDVGEEYENFCVECLPSYITDLTQTWTIPITPVAQDSPVLFTTAGGGPGGPGITTAPSTRGVALNGIEFSAPAPVDNILGAYTLAPFDDAGGHINVHQGYHYHAATGFSTKIAQDDGHAALIGYALDGYGIYELADSSGVEATDLDELRGHSDDTRGYHYHVDAAGNNNFIDGLKGAYVN
;
A
#
# COMPACT_ATOMS: atom_id res chain seq x y z
N MET A 1 -29.20 -39.06 28.56
CA MET A 1 -30.57 -39.61 28.41
C MET A 1 -31.44 -38.53 27.78
N ILE A 2 -32.21 -38.89 26.74
CA ILE A 2 -33.28 -38.12 26.05
C ILE A 2 -32.75 -37.10 25.02
N GLU A 3 -32.56 -37.46 23.74
CA GLU A 3 -33.52 -37.53 22.59
C GLU A 3 -34.00 -36.15 22.07
N LYS A 4 -33.47 -35.69 20.91
CA LYS A 4 -34.01 -35.72 19.53
C LYS A 4 -35.23 -34.82 19.28
N ASN A 5 -35.10 -33.85 18.37
CA ASN A 5 -35.87 -33.89 17.11
C ASN A 5 -35.39 -32.89 16.03
N LYS A 6 -35.30 -33.42 14.81
CA LYS A 6 -35.11 -32.72 13.52
C LYS A 6 -36.49 -32.38 12.95
N TYR A 7 -36.65 -31.24 12.27
CA TYR A 7 -37.65 -31.11 11.21
C TYR A 7 -37.13 -30.31 10.02
N PHE A 8 -37.39 -30.92 8.87
CA PHE A 8 -37.07 -30.61 7.50
C PHE A 8 -38.36 -30.11 6.85
N VAL A 9 -38.35 -28.98 6.14
CA VAL A 9 -39.48 -28.56 5.30
C VAL A 9 -38.96 -28.17 3.92
N LEU A 10 -39.26 -29.09 2.99
CA LEU A 10 -39.15 -29.00 1.55
C LEU A 10 -40.41 -28.30 1.02
N THR A 11 -40.26 -27.34 0.10
CA THR A 11 -41.41 -26.90 -0.72
C THR A 11 -41.00 -26.84 -2.19
N CYS A 12 -41.58 -27.75 -2.97
CA CYS A 12 -41.55 -27.78 -4.43
C CYS A 12 -42.46 -26.68 -5.01
N PHE A 13 -42.06 -26.10 -6.15
CA PHE A 13 -42.99 -25.56 -7.12
C PHE A 13 -42.65 -26.10 -8.52
N LEU A 14 -43.69 -26.51 -9.24
CA LEU A 14 -43.68 -27.22 -10.51
C LEU A 14 -44.58 -26.44 -11.50
N LEU A 15 -44.38 -26.70 -12.81
CA LEU A 15 -45.17 -26.32 -14.01
C LEU A 15 -44.79 -24.99 -14.70
N ALA A 16 -44.71 -24.88 -16.04
CA ALA A 16 -45.13 -25.76 -17.15
C ALA A 16 -44.32 -25.52 -18.44
N PHE A 17 -44.26 -26.58 -19.27
CA PHE A 17 -43.80 -26.62 -20.66
C PHE A 17 -44.81 -25.98 -21.63
N THR A 18 -44.33 -25.29 -22.67
CA THR A 18 -44.99 -25.26 -23.99
C THR A 18 -43.95 -25.13 -25.10
N ALA A 19 -43.89 -26.16 -25.94
CA ALA A 19 -43.17 -26.19 -27.21
C ALA A 19 -44.18 -26.00 -28.35
N ILE A 20 -43.83 -25.18 -29.36
CA ILE A 20 -44.46 -25.20 -30.69
C ILE A 20 -43.33 -25.00 -31.70
N GLY A 21 -43.28 -25.86 -32.72
CA GLY A 21 -42.37 -25.78 -33.85
C GLY A 21 -43.08 -25.76 -35.21
N PHE A 22 -42.24 -25.82 -36.25
CA PHE A 22 -42.47 -26.07 -37.69
C PHE A 22 -42.55 -24.82 -38.62
N ILE A 23 -41.58 -24.65 -39.54
CA ILE A 23 -41.54 -25.00 -41.00
C ILE A 23 -42.32 -23.96 -41.86
N SER A 24 -41.96 -23.47 -43.05
CA SER A 24 -40.82 -23.55 -43.99
C SER A 24 -41.20 -22.74 -45.27
N CYS A 25 -40.23 -22.47 -46.15
CA CYS A 25 -40.32 -22.18 -47.61
C CYS A 25 -41.03 -20.87 -48.06
N SER A 26 -40.75 -20.24 -49.22
CA SER A 26 -39.79 -20.34 -50.34
C SER A 26 -40.16 -19.20 -51.32
N SER A 27 -39.23 -18.81 -52.22
CA SER A 27 -39.42 -18.58 -53.68
C SER A 27 -38.77 -17.30 -54.25
N ASP A 28 -37.60 -17.51 -54.87
CA ASP A 28 -37.16 -17.22 -56.26
C ASP A 28 -37.86 -16.13 -57.10
N ASP A 29 -37.08 -15.30 -57.82
CA ASP A 29 -36.83 -15.47 -59.27
C ASP A 29 -35.74 -14.51 -59.82
N SER A 30 -35.37 -14.72 -61.08
CA SER A 30 -34.07 -14.59 -61.73
C SER A 30 -33.87 -13.42 -62.72
N SER A 31 -32.61 -13.13 -63.09
CA SER A 31 -32.05 -13.20 -64.47
C SER A 31 -31.10 -12.06 -64.93
N THR A 32 -29.94 -12.47 -65.47
CA THR A 32 -29.07 -11.87 -66.54
C THR A 32 -28.44 -10.48 -66.33
N SER A 33 -27.23 -10.13 -66.79
CA SER A 33 -26.15 -10.72 -67.63
C SER A 33 -24.91 -9.80 -67.55
N ASP A 34 -23.72 -10.38 -67.67
CA ASP A 34 -22.43 -9.84 -68.17
C ASP A 34 -22.14 -8.32 -68.09
N GLU A 35 -21.07 -7.95 -67.37
CA GLU A 35 -19.91 -7.26 -67.95
C GLU A 35 -18.73 -7.25 -66.95
N ALA A 36 -17.54 -7.49 -67.48
CA ALA A 36 -16.28 -7.57 -66.74
C ALA A 36 -15.58 -6.20 -66.68
N VAL A 37 -15.10 -5.79 -65.51
CA VAL A 37 -13.89 -4.94 -65.36
C VAL A 37 -13.21 -5.30 -64.03
N ILE A 38 -11.95 -5.72 -64.14
CA ILE A 38 -10.96 -5.89 -63.06
C ILE A 38 -10.63 -4.51 -62.51
N GLU A 39 -10.48 -4.31 -61.19
CA GLU A 39 -9.38 -3.57 -60.53
C GLU A 39 -9.34 -3.94 -59.03
N GLU A 40 -8.14 -3.98 -58.48
CA GLU A 40 -7.77 -4.50 -57.17
C GLU A 40 -8.28 -3.61 -56.04
N ASP A 41 -8.88 -4.21 -54.99
CA ASP A 41 -9.30 -3.52 -53.78
C ASP A 41 -8.39 -3.96 -52.63
N ASP A 42 -7.47 -3.08 -52.27
CA ASP A 42 -6.69 -3.13 -51.03
C ASP A 42 -7.66 -3.09 -49.85
N THR A 43 -7.84 -4.24 -49.20
CA THR A 43 -8.56 -4.29 -47.93
C THR A 43 -7.70 -3.64 -46.86
N GLU A 44 -7.86 -2.33 -46.67
CA GLU A 44 -7.56 -1.68 -45.38
C GLU A 44 -8.37 -2.41 -44.31
N THR A 45 -7.65 -3.16 -43.48
CA THR A 45 -8.17 -3.63 -42.21
C THR A 45 -8.09 -2.43 -41.29
N ASP A 46 -9.28 -1.85 -41.06
CA ASP A 46 -9.54 -0.84 -40.05
C ASP A 46 -9.04 -1.37 -38.70
N ASN A 47 -7.83 -0.95 -38.38
CA ASN A 47 -7.14 -1.27 -37.14
C ASN A 47 -7.53 -0.18 -36.15
N ASP A 48 -8.79 -0.18 -35.74
CA ASP A 48 -9.26 0.60 -34.59
C ASP A 48 -8.78 -0.11 -33.32
N ALA A 49 -7.46 -0.10 -33.14
CA ALA A 49 -6.85 -0.25 -31.85
C ALA A 49 -7.10 1.07 -31.14
N THR A 50 -8.08 1.05 -30.24
CA THR A 50 -8.36 2.11 -29.28
C THR A 50 -7.07 2.56 -28.62
N ASP A 51 -6.67 3.77 -28.97
CA ASP A 51 -5.60 4.57 -28.37
C ASP A 51 -6.00 4.94 -26.94
N GLU A 52 -5.71 4.06 -25.98
CA GLU A 52 -5.92 4.26 -24.53
C GLU A 52 -4.67 4.84 -23.84
N ASP A 53 -3.78 5.53 -24.58
CA ASP A 53 -2.47 5.94 -24.05
C ASP A 53 -2.15 7.40 -24.38
N THR A 54 -2.69 8.40 -23.64
CA THR A 54 -2.29 9.81 -23.91
C THR A 54 -2.18 10.79 -22.73
N ASN A 55 -2.34 10.41 -21.45
CA ASN A 55 -2.03 11.36 -20.36
C ASN A 55 -1.17 10.76 -19.25
N THR A 56 0.09 10.44 -19.55
CA THR A 56 1.06 10.09 -18.50
C THR A 56 1.66 11.36 -17.89
N VAL A 57 1.52 11.52 -16.57
CA VAL A 57 2.12 12.63 -15.83
C VAL A 57 3.49 12.21 -15.29
N SER A 58 4.52 12.98 -15.62
CA SER A 58 5.88 12.77 -15.10
C SER A 58 5.99 13.14 -13.63
N VAL A 59 6.90 12.49 -12.91
CA VAL A 59 7.31 12.85 -11.57
C VAL A 59 7.81 14.31 -11.56
N ASP A 60 7.30 15.13 -10.65
CA ASP A 60 7.80 16.49 -10.42
C ASP A 60 8.74 16.51 -9.21
N ALA A 61 10.04 16.62 -9.47
CA ALA A 61 11.07 16.69 -8.44
C ALA A 61 10.92 17.90 -7.51
N SER A 62 10.21 18.97 -7.92
CA SER A 62 10.01 20.16 -7.09
C SER A 62 9.01 19.95 -5.96
N TYR A 63 8.25 18.85 -5.98
CA TYR A 63 7.30 18.50 -4.91
C TYR A 63 7.97 17.85 -3.69
N PHE A 64 9.20 17.37 -3.83
CA PHE A 64 9.92 16.76 -2.71
C PHE A 64 10.43 17.81 -1.71
N TYR A 65 10.42 17.46 -0.44
CA TYR A 65 10.91 18.29 0.65
C TYR A 65 12.45 18.26 0.69
N THR A 66 13.09 19.20 -0.01
CA THR A 66 14.56 19.31 -0.07
C THR A 66 15.12 20.47 0.77
N THR A 67 14.28 21.14 1.56
CA THR A 67 14.59 22.46 2.16
C THR A 67 15.74 22.41 3.17
N ASP A 68 15.82 21.34 3.96
CA ASP A 68 16.83 21.14 5.00
C ASP A 68 17.98 20.23 4.57
N GLY A 69 17.92 19.69 3.35
CA GLY A 69 18.89 18.74 2.81
C GLY A 69 18.70 17.28 3.26
N SER A 70 17.62 16.96 3.98
CA SER A 70 17.24 15.57 4.30
C SER A 70 17.00 14.75 3.04
N VAL A 71 16.50 15.38 1.98
CA VAL A 71 16.31 14.78 0.64
C VAL A 71 17.15 15.50 -0.40
N THR A 72 17.82 14.74 -1.25
CA THR A 72 18.47 15.24 -2.46
C THR A 72 18.03 14.44 -3.68
N ILE A 73 17.89 15.12 -4.82
CA ILE A 73 17.39 14.51 -6.05
C ILE A 73 18.36 14.81 -7.18
N THR A 74 18.73 13.78 -7.91
CA THR A 74 19.53 13.89 -9.13
C THR A 74 18.90 13.09 -10.27
N THR A 75 19.17 13.47 -11.51
CA THR A 75 18.75 12.70 -12.68
C THR A 75 19.87 11.73 -13.09
N VAL A 76 19.52 10.46 -13.27
CA VAL A 76 20.44 9.40 -13.68
C VAL A 76 19.81 8.56 -14.80
N PRO A 77 20.61 8.04 -15.76
CA PRO A 77 20.09 7.06 -16.70
C PRO A 77 19.80 5.74 -15.97
N CYS A 78 18.71 5.07 -16.34
CA CYS A 78 18.27 3.82 -15.73
C CYS A 78 17.68 2.86 -16.78
N THR A 79 17.47 1.61 -16.39
CA THR A 79 16.74 0.61 -17.19
C THR A 79 15.61 0.04 -16.35
N LEU A 80 14.40 0.07 -16.90
CA LEU A 80 13.20 -0.42 -16.22
C LEU A 80 13.05 -1.94 -16.37
N SER A 81 12.11 -2.51 -15.63
CA SER A 81 11.81 -3.94 -15.54
C SER A 81 11.44 -4.58 -16.89
N ASP A 82 10.94 -3.78 -17.84
CA ASP A 82 10.61 -4.18 -19.22
C ASP A 82 11.79 -4.04 -20.21
N GLY A 83 12.93 -3.53 -19.75
CA GLY A 83 14.12 -3.26 -20.57
C GLY A 83 14.17 -1.85 -21.17
N THR A 84 13.17 -0.99 -20.92
CA THR A 84 13.16 0.39 -21.38
C THR A 84 14.31 1.18 -20.75
N SER A 85 15.15 1.81 -21.58
CA SER A 85 16.16 2.78 -21.13
C SER A 85 15.55 4.18 -21.08
N THR A 86 15.61 4.83 -19.92
CA THR A 86 15.03 6.17 -19.69
C THR A 86 15.88 6.95 -18.68
N ASP A 87 15.46 8.17 -18.36
CA ASP A 87 15.99 8.94 -17.25
C ASP A 87 15.12 8.71 -15.99
N CYS A 88 15.79 8.51 -14.86
CA CYS A 88 15.18 8.33 -13.55
C CYS A 88 15.61 9.46 -12.60
N TYR A 89 14.80 9.71 -11.58
CA TYR A 89 15.26 10.41 -10.40
C TYR A 89 15.91 9.42 -9.44
N GLN A 90 17.13 9.74 -9.01
CA GLN A 90 17.78 9.16 -7.85
C GLN A 90 17.53 10.08 -6.66
N ILE A 91 16.75 9.60 -5.70
CA ILE A 91 16.32 10.29 -4.49
C ILE A 91 17.14 9.72 -3.34
N VAL A 92 18.01 10.53 -2.73
CA VAL A 92 18.82 10.14 -1.58
C VAL A 92 18.26 10.83 -0.34
N THR A 93 17.95 10.05 0.69
CA THR A 93 17.41 10.54 1.97
C THR A 93 18.34 10.24 3.13
N THR A 94 18.31 11.07 4.18
CA THR A 94 18.93 10.81 5.49
C THR A 94 18.19 9.75 6.31
N SER A 95 17.14 9.15 5.76
CA SER A 95 16.32 8.11 6.41
C SER A 95 15.59 8.59 7.66
N LEU A 96 15.49 9.91 7.82
CA LEU A 96 14.71 10.61 8.84
C LEU A 96 13.97 11.76 8.15
N PRO A 97 12.66 11.91 8.37
CA PRO A 97 11.90 13.01 7.81
C PRO A 97 12.30 14.35 8.44
N GLY A 98 12.31 15.40 7.63
CA GLY A 98 12.58 16.77 8.08
C GLY A 98 11.34 17.66 8.21
N ASP A 99 10.15 17.12 7.97
CA ASP A 99 8.90 17.86 7.84
C ASP A 99 7.89 17.63 8.99
N HIS A 100 8.15 16.67 9.88
CA HIS A 100 7.37 16.42 11.10
C HIS A 100 8.27 15.84 12.21
N GLU A 101 7.82 15.95 13.45
CA GLU A 101 8.44 15.27 14.59
C GLU A 101 8.08 13.77 14.53
N MET A 102 9.04 12.92 14.87
CA MET A 102 8.85 11.47 14.94
C MET A 102 8.54 11.06 16.38
N GLY A 103 7.66 10.07 16.53
CA GLY A 103 7.19 9.65 17.84
C GLY A 103 6.20 10.64 18.47
N PRO A 104 5.72 10.36 19.69
CA PRO A 104 6.05 9.19 20.52
C PRO A 104 5.50 7.87 19.96
N TRP A 105 6.04 6.74 20.43
CA TRP A 105 5.56 5.39 20.06
C TRP A 105 4.96 4.68 21.26
N CYS A 106 5.69 4.64 22.38
CA CYS A 106 5.32 3.92 23.59
C CYS A 106 4.94 4.88 24.72
N PRO A 107 3.73 4.78 25.30
CA PRO A 107 3.39 5.51 26.52
C PRO A 107 4.24 5.01 27.70
N GLY A 108 4.54 5.90 28.65
CA GLY A 108 5.38 5.58 29.80
C GLY A 108 4.66 4.86 30.93
N ASN A 109 3.35 5.08 31.05
CA ASN A 109 2.53 4.51 32.12
C ASN A 109 1.11 4.19 31.62
N ILE A 110 0.44 3.23 32.27
CA ILE A 110 -0.94 2.83 31.95
C ILE A 110 -1.99 3.94 32.19
N GLU A 111 -1.65 5.04 32.87
CA GLU A 111 -2.52 6.20 33.00
C GLU A 111 -2.29 7.28 31.93
N ASP A 112 -1.30 7.10 31.05
CA ASP A 112 -1.02 8.06 29.97
C ASP A 112 -2.12 8.02 28.90
N ASP A 113 -2.42 9.19 28.33
CA ASP A 113 -3.39 9.33 27.24
C ASP A 113 -2.74 9.13 25.86
N ALA A 114 -3.57 9.17 24.81
CA ALA A 114 -3.14 8.96 23.43
C ALA A 114 -2.03 9.92 22.95
N THR A 115 -1.76 11.04 23.64
CA THR A 115 -0.68 11.95 23.25
C THR A 115 0.71 11.48 23.66
N ALA A 116 0.79 10.44 24.50
CA ALA A 116 2.05 9.88 25.01
C ALA A 116 2.54 8.64 24.24
N GLY A 117 1.71 8.09 23.35
CA GLY A 117 2.07 6.97 22.48
C GLY A 117 1.68 7.27 21.05
N GLY A 118 1.88 6.29 20.17
CA GLY A 118 1.47 6.39 18.77
C GLY A 118 0.24 5.53 18.48
N ILE A 119 0.26 4.81 17.37
CA ILE A 119 -0.84 3.98 16.89
C ILE A 119 -0.44 2.52 16.66
N TRP A 120 -1.43 1.63 16.74
CA TRP A 120 -1.32 0.23 16.37
C TRP A 120 -2.37 -0.13 15.33
N LEU A 121 -1.97 -0.92 14.32
CA LEU A 121 -2.81 -1.30 13.18
C LEU A 121 -3.20 -2.77 13.36
N GLU A 122 -4.48 -3.03 13.58
CA GLU A 122 -4.97 -4.39 13.82
C GLU A 122 -6.36 -4.60 13.23
N GLY A 123 -6.53 -5.67 12.46
CA GLY A 123 -7.84 -6.07 11.94
C GLY A 123 -8.55 -5.04 11.05
N GLY A 124 -7.79 -4.16 10.37
CA GLY A 124 -8.34 -3.09 9.53
C GLY A 124 -8.63 -1.78 10.28
N GLU A 125 -8.36 -1.72 11.58
CA GLU A 125 -8.63 -0.55 12.43
C GLU A 125 -7.32 0.06 12.95
N VAL A 126 -7.40 1.34 13.32
CA VAL A 126 -6.31 2.08 13.98
C VAL A 126 -6.67 2.25 15.45
N TYR A 127 -5.76 1.88 16.34
CA TYR A 127 -5.90 2.03 17.78
C TYR A 127 -4.83 2.98 18.31
N ASP A 128 -5.23 3.96 19.12
CA ASP A 128 -4.28 4.74 19.90
C ASP A 128 -3.57 3.81 20.90
N VAL A 129 -2.25 3.82 20.92
CA VAL A 129 -1.43 3.12 21.92
C VAL A 129 -1.30 4.03 23.13
N ASP A 130 -2.40 4.19 23.85
CA ASP A 130 -2.42 4.86 25.14
C ASP A 130 -2.21 3.85 26.29
N GLY A 131 -2.13 4.36 27.52
CA GLY A 131 -1.95 3.52 28.69
C GLY A 131 -3.09 2.52 28.90
N ALA A 132 -4.33 2.90 28.55
CA ALA A 132 -5.51 2.05 28.68
C ALA A 132 -5.52 0.91 27.64
N PHE A 133 -5.02 1.15 26.43
CA PHE A 133 -4.81 0.12 25.41
C PHE A 133 -3.80 -0.91 25.91
N VAL A 134 -2.65 -0.47 26.41
CA VAL A 134 -1.59 -1.35 26.95
C VAL A 134 -2.09 -2.15 28.15
N GLU A 135 -2.84 -1.53 29.08
CA GLU A 135 -3.46 -2.24 30.21
C GLU A 135 -4.42 -3.35 29.75
N ASN A 136 -5.13 -3.13 28.65
CA ASN A 136 -6.20 -4.00 28.15
C ASN A 136 -5.76 -5.05 27.11
N MET A 137 -4.47 -5.13 26.75
CA MET A 137 -3.98 -6.03 25.70
C MET A 137 -4.34 -7.50 25.93
N ALA A 138 -4.29 -7.97 27.18
CA ALA A 138 -4.68 -9.34 27.52
C ALA A 138 -6.15 -9.65 27.17
N THR A 139 -7.05 -8.68 27.38
CA THR A 139 -8.45 -8.80 26.98
C THR A 139 -8.62 -8.68 25.48
N PHE A 140 -7.92 -7.71 24.88
CA PHE A 140 -7.98 -7.41 23.45
C PHE A 140 -7.61 -8.64 22.60
N TYR A 141 -6.49 -9.31 22.93
CA TYR A 141 -6.06 -10.54 22.25
C TYR A 141 -6.60 -11.83 22.88
N ASN A 142 -7.37 -11.74 23.97
CA ASN A 142 -7.85 -12.88 24.73
C ASN A 142 -6.71 -13.85 25.13
N ASP A 143 -5.61 -13.29 25.60
CA ASP A 143 -4.41 -14.01 26.03
C ASP A 143 -3.81 -13.36 27.29
N PRO A 144 -3.84 -14.06 28.45
CA PRO A 144 -3.34 -13.50 29.71
C PRO A 144 -1.81 -13.37 29.78
N ASN A 145 -1.07 -13.84 28.77
CA ASN A 145 0.39 -13.67 28.72
C ASN A 145 0.81 -12.22 28.43
N TRP A 146 -0.07 -11.40 27.87
CA TRP A 146 0.16 -9.96 27.70
C TRP A 146 0.17 -9.24 29.05
N MET A 147 1.35 -8.83 29.49
CA MET A 147 1.58 -8.09 30.74
C MET A 147 2.75 -7.12 30.57
N MET A 148 2.49 -6.00 29.89
CA MET A 148 3.52 -5.05 29.42
C MET A 148 3.87 -3.94 30.40
N TYR A 149 3.46 -4.07 31.67
CA TYR A 149 3.66 -3.04 32.69
C TYR A 149 3.93 -3.65 34.06
N ASP A 150 4.58 -2.86 34.93
CA ASP A 150 4.95 -3.27 36.28
C ASP A 150 3.84 -3.01 37.33
N ALA A 151 4.13 -3.29 38.60
CA ALA A 151 3.16 -3.10 39.68
C ALA A 151 2.78 -1.63 39.96
N ASN A 152 3.55 -0.67 39.46
CA ASN A 152 3.27 0.77 39.53
C ASN A 152 2.54 1.27 38.27
N GLY A 153 2.35 0.41 37.27
CA GLY A 153 1.77 0.76 35.98
C GLY A 153 2.79 1.30 34.99
N ASP A 154 4.09 1.27 35.30
CA ASP A 154 5.13 1.71 34.38
C ASP A 154 5.29 0.68 33.26
N ILE A 155 5.20 1.14 32.01
CA ILE A 155 5.23 0.27 30.82
C ILE A 155 6.68 -0.13 30.53
N TYR A 156 6.89 -1.39 30.16
CA TYR A 156 8.21 -1.89 29.76
C TYR A 156 8.55 -1.39 28.36
N ILE A 157 9.47 -0.44 28.27
CA ILE A 157 9.95 0.15 27.02
C ILE A 157 11.43 -0.18 26.83
N THR A 158 11.87 -0.44 25.59
CA THR A 158 13.29 -0.60 25.27
C THR A 158 14.06 0.70 25.55
N ASP A 159 15.19 0.62 26.26
CA ASP A 159 15.91 1.82 26.76
C ASP A 159 17.11 2.21 25.89
N THR A 160 17.77 1.21 25.28
CA THR A 160 18.98 1.43 24.48
C THR A 160 18.80 1.01 23.01
N GLN A 161 19.72 1.47 22.16
CA GLN A 161 19.80 1.02 20.77
C GLN A 161 19.97 -0.52 20.68
N GLU A 162 20.74 -1.12 21.58
CA GLU A 162 20.92 -2.57 21.59
C GLU A 162 19.63 -3.29 21.99
N ASP A 163 18.87 -2.76 22.95
CA ASP A 163 17.57 -3.33 23.35
C ASP A 163 16.57 -3.26 22.19
N CYS A 164 16.48 -2.12 21.51
CA CYS A 164 15.55 -1.94 20.41
C CYS A 164 15.93 -2.83 19.21
N GLU A 165 17.22 -2.97 18.89
CA GLU A 165 17.72 -3.90 17.87
C GLU A 165 17.38 -5.36 18.19
N ASN A 166 17.52 -5.77 19.45
CA ASN A 166 17.24 -7.12 19.90
C ASN A 166 15.73 -7.42 20.01
N ALA A 167 14.90 -6.41 20.25
CA ALA A 167 13.44 -6.55 20.32
C ALA A 167 12.75 -6.37 18.95
N ALA A 168 13.39 -5.71 17.99
CA ALA A 168 12.87 -5.43 16.64
C ALA A 168 13.48 -6.31 15.54
N ASN A 169 13.77 -7.59 15.83
CA ASN A 169 14.27 -8.55 14.83
C ASN A 169 13.43 -9.85 14.81
N PRO A 170 13.54 -10.69 13.77
CA PRO A 170 12.70 -11.89 13.64
C PRO A 170 12.88 -12.95 14.75
N ASP A 171 14.01 -12.94 15.45
CA ASP A 171 14.39 -13.92 16.47
C ASP A 171 14.47 -13.23 17.86
N VAL A 172 13.36 -12.60 18.28
CA VAL A 172 13.27 -11.88 19.56
C VAL A 172 13.57 -12.80 20.74
N GLY A 173 14.45 -12.35 21.66
CA GLY A 173 14.79 -13.08 22.88
C GLY A 173 13.67 -13.02 23.94
N GLU A 174 13.55 -14.08 24.75
CA GLU A 174 12.55 -14.17 25.84
C GLU A 174 12.62 -12.98 26.81
N GLU A 175 13.79 -12.33 26.96
CA GLU A 175 13.97 -11.15 27.81
C GLU A 175 13.22 -9.90 27.33
N TYR A 176 12.79 -9.85 26.07
CA TYR A 176 12.02 -8.74 25.50
C TYR A 176 10.53 -9.08 25.31
N GLU A 177 10.08 -10.27 25.74
CA GLU A 177 8.65 -10.54 25.81
C GLU A 177 7.97 -9.48 26.69
N ASN A 178 6.80 -9.01 26.25
CA ASN A 178 6.01 -7.96 26.86
C ASN A 178 6.65 -6.56 26.88
N PHE A 179 7.60 -6.28 25.97
CA PHE A 179 8.10 -4.92 25.77
C PHE A 179 7.33 -4.17 24.68
N CYS A 180 7.08 -2.89 24.95
CA CYS A 180 6.80 -1.90 23.94
C CYS A 180 8.14 -1.47 23.32
N VAL A 181 8.31 -1.76 22.04
CA VAL A 181 9.56 -1.60 21.31
C VAL A 181 9.60 -0.21 20.71
N GLU A 182 10.60 0.55 21.12
CA GLU A 182 10.85 1.91 20.66
C GLU A 182 12.30 2.05 20.20
N CYS A 183 12.48 2.39 18.92
CA CYS A 183 13.76 2.79 18.34
C CYS A 183 13.76 4.31 18.19
N LEU A 184 14.79 4.99 18.71
CA LEU A 184 14.83 6.46 18.72
C LEU A 184 15.50 7.05 17.47
N PRO A 185 15.08 8.24 16.99
CA PRO A 185 15.74 8.95 15.89
C PRO A 185 17.23 9.17 16.10
N SER A 186 17.66 9.35 17.35
CA SER A 186 19.07 9.54 17.71
C SER A 186 19.98 8.36 17.39
N TYR A 187 19.42 7.16 17.13
CA TYR A 187 20.19 5.98 16.75
C TYR A 187 20.56 5.99 15.26
N ILE A 188 19.93 6.86 14.46
CA ILE A 188 20.18 7.00 13.04
C ILE A 188 21.20 8.12 12.81
N THR A 189 22.50 7.78 12.80
CA THR A 189 23.58 8.79 12.65
C THR A 189 24.17 8.86 11.24
N ASP A 190 24.30 7.72 10.56
CA ASP A 190 25.02 7.61 9.27
C ASP A 190 24.28 6.68 8.29
N LEU A 191 22.94 6.67 8.33
CA LEU A 191 22.12 5.88 7.42
C LEU A 191 21.56 6.74 6.30
N THR A 192 21.78 6.32 5.06
CA THR A 192 21.16 6.93 3.89
C THR A 192 20.44 5.87 3.08
N GLN A 193 19.22 6.16 2.66
CA GLN A 193 18.52 5.36 1.66
C GLN A 193 18.57 6.03 0.29
N THR A 194 18.54 5.23 -0.77
CA THR A 194 18.54 5.70 -2.15
C THR A 194 17.44 5.00 -2.92
N TRP A 195 16.51 5.78 -3.44
CA TRP A 195 15.42 5.33 -4.29
C TRP A 195 15.67 5.76 -5.73
N THR A 196 15.32 4.91 -6.69
CA THR A 196 15.38 5.27 -8.11
C THR A 196 14.03 5.00 -8.75
N ILE A 197 13.38 6.05 -9.27
CA ILE A 197 12.07 5.96 -9.92
C ILE A 197 12.13 6.59 -11.32
N PRO A 198 11.41 6.06 -12.33
CA PRO A 198 11.37 6.68 -13.65
C PRO A 198 10.78 8.09 -13.58
N ILE A 199 11.38 9.03 -14.32
CA ILE A 199 10.82 10.39 -14.40
C ILE A 199 9.46 10.37 -15.12
N THR A 200 9.36 9.58 -16.18
CA THR A 200 8.10 9.38 -16.92
C THR A 200 7.69 7.93 -16.77
N PRO A 201 6.56 7.64 -16.10
CA PRO A 201 6.04 6.29 -15.96
C PRO A 201 5.86 5.60 -17.32
N VAL A 202 6.05 4.29 -17.34
CA VAL A 202 5.84 3.46 -18.54
C VAL A 202 4.81 2.40 -18.19
N ALA A 203 3.58 2.57 -18.65
CA ALA A 203 2.50 1.62 -18.41
C ALA A 203 2.87 0.20 -18.89
N GLN A 204 2.36 -0.82 -18.19
CA GLN A 204 2.49 -2.21 -18.59
C GLN A 204 1.11 -2.81 -18.88
N ASP A 205 1.07 -3.74 -19.83
CA ASP A 205 -0.14 -4.51 -20.15
C ASP A 205 -0.59 -5.38 -18.99
N SER A 206 0.36 -5.85 -18.18
CA SER A 206 0.12 -6.69 -17.00
C SER A 206 0.75 -6.02 -15.78
N PRO A 207 -0.02 -5.76 -14.71
CA PRO A 207 0.53 -5.16 -13.52
C PRO A 207 1.36 -6.17 -12.72
N VAL A 208 2.20 -5.64 -11.84
CA VAL A 208 2.98 -6.41 -10.87
C VAL A 208 2.32 -6.29 -9.51
N LEU A 209 1.66 -7.35 -9.07
CA LEU A 209 1.03 -7.41 -7.75
C LEU A 209 2.09 -7.60 -6.66
N PHE A 210 1.92 -6.90 -5.54
CA PHE A 210 2.68 -7.17 -4.34
C PHE A 210 2.14 -8.42 -3.64
N THR A 211 3.03 -9.16 -2.99
CA THR A 211 2.58 -10.10 -1.95
C THR A 211 2.09 -9.27 -0.77
N THR A 212 0.77 -9.19 -0.58
CA THR A 212 0.19 -8.67 0.65
C THR A 212 0.52 -9.62 1.82
N ALA A 213 0.73 -9.06 3.01
CA ALA A 213 1.38 -9.78 4.12
C ALA A 213 0.63 -11.02 4.60
N GLY A 214 1.42 -11.99 5.06
CA GLY A 214 1.07 -13.39 5.36
C GLY A 214 2.16 -14.37 4.88
N GLY A 215 3.03 -13.91 3.99
CA GLY A 215 4.30 -14.57 3.67
C GLY A 215 5.43 -13.59 3.91
N GLY A 216 6.24 -13.81 4.95
CA GLY A 216 7.52 -13.12 5.09
C GLY A 216 8.42 -13.32 3.86
N PRO A 217 9.68 -12.84 3.89
CA PRO A 217 10.61 -13.02 2.79
C PRO A 217 10.66 -14.50 2.34
N GLY A 218 10.06 -14.83 1.19
CA GLY A 218 10.00 -16.21 0.68
C GLY A 218 8.72 -17.02 0.93
N GLY A 219 7.58 -16.41 1.28
CA GLY A 219 6.27 -17.09 1.25
C GLY A 219 5.88 -17.62 -0.16
N PRO A 220 4.97 -18.62 -0.27
CA PRO A 220 4.75 -19.34 -1.52
C PRO A 220 4.11 -18.44 -2.61
N GLY A 221 4.97 -17.94 -3.50
CA GLY A 221 4.61 -17.00 -4.56
C GLY A 221 5.67 -15.92 -4.64
N ILE A 222 6.86 -16.28 -5.16
CA ILE A 222 7.94 -15.31 -5.35
C ILE A 222 7.49 -14.32 -6.41
N THR A 223 6.94 -13.18 -6.01
CA THR A 223 6.82 -12.03 -6.89
C THR A 223 8.20 -11.40 -7.02
N THR A 224 8.58 -10.99 -8.23
CA THR A 224 9.76 -10.12 -8.43
C THR A 224 9.49 -8.67 -7.99
N ALA A 225 8.33 -8.42 -7.40
CA ALA A 225 7.90 -7.12 -6.94
C ALA A 225 8.77 -6.65 -5.75
N PRO A 226 9.21 -5.39 -5.75
CA PRO A 226 9.91 -4.80 -4.61
C PRO A 226 9.04 -4.78 -3.34
N SER A 227 9.66 -4.83 -2.17
CA SER A 227 8.97 -4.65 -0.88
C SER A 227 8.51 -3.21 -0.69
N THR A 228 9.32 -2.25 -1.11
CA THR A 228 8.96 -0.83 -1.09
C THR A 228 7.81 -0.56 -2.06
N ARG A 229 6.79 0.15 -1.59
CA ARG A 229 5.59 0.52 -2.37
C ARG A 229 5.80 1.83 -3.12
N GLY A 230 6.54 2.75 -2.50
CA GLY A 230 6.85 4.05 -3.07
C GLY A 230 7.69 4.90 -2.12
N VAL A 231 7.82 6.16 -2.49
CA VAL A 231 8.59 7.16 -1.76
C VAL A 231 7.70 8.36 -1.49
N ALA A 232 7.55 8.71 -0.23
CA ALA A 232 6.86 9.91 0.21
C ALA A 232 7.59 11.18 -0.27
N LEU A 233 6.89 12.32 -0.35
CA LEU A 233 7.51 13.57 -0.79
C LEU A 233 8.61 14.07 0.18
N ASN A 234 8.64 13.61 1.42
CA ASN A 234 9.75 13.83 2.36
C ASN A 234 10.89 12.80 2.24
N GLY A 235 10.87 11.96 1.20
CA GLY A 235 11.91 10.98 0.88
C GLY A 235 11.83 9.68 1.70
N ILE A 236 10.86 9.56 2.61
CA ILE A 236 10.67 8.37 3.44
C ILE A 236 9.96 7.27 2.66
N GLU A 237 10.32 6.03 2.96
CA GLU A 237 9.76 4.85 2.34
C GLU A 237 8.28 4.65 2.72
N PHE A 238 7.44 4.37 1.73
CA PHE A 238 6.20 3.63 1.93
C PHE A 238 6.53 2.14 1.89
N SER A 239 6.69 1.52 3.05
CA SER A 239 7.18 0.15 3.13
C SER A 239 6.07 -0.88 2.91
N ALA A 240 6.47 -2.14 2.75
CA ALA A 240 5.55 -3.26 2.79
C ALA A 240 4.85 -3.33 4.17
N PRO A 241 3.67 -3.96 4.26
CA PRO A 241 2.98 -4.13 5.55
C PRO A 241 3.91 -4.65 6.64
N ALA A 242 3.85 -4.04 7.83
CA ALA A 242 4.57 -4.51 8.99
C ALA A 242 4.17 -5.97 9.30
N PRO A 243 5.12 -6.84 9.71
CA PRO A 243 4.83 -8.23 10.01
C PRO A 243 4.16 -8.37 11.40
N VAL A 244 2.93 -7.86 11.54
CA VAL A 244 2.15 -7.84 12.79
C VAL A 244 2.09 -9.23 13.45
N ASP A 245 1.87 -10.29 12.67
CA ASP A 245 1.87 -11.67 13.18
C ASP A 245 3.19 -12.07 13.87
N ASN A 246 4.34 -11.63 13.34
CA ASN A 246 5.64 -11.93 13.93
C ASN A 246 5.87 -11.13 15.22
N ILE A 247 5.43 -9.86 15.23
CA ILE A 247 5.52 -8.96 16.38
C ILE A 247 4.70 -9.54 17.55
N LEU A 248 3.42 -9.83 17.29
CA LEU A 248 2.53 -10.41 18.29
C LEU A 248 2.97 -11.82 18.71
N GLY A 249 3.53 -12.62 17.79
CA GLY A 249 4.07 -13.95 18.08
C GLY A 249 5.27 -13.96 19.04
N ALA A 250 5.99 -12.83 19.16
CA ALA A 250 7.09 -12.62 20.10
C ALA A 250 6.64 -11.95 21.42
N TYR A 251 5.33 -11.71 21.60
CA TYR A 251 4.79 -10.90 22.70
C TYR A 251 5.40 -9.50 22.80
N THR A 252 5.84 -8.91 21.69
CA THR A 252 6.24 -7.51 21.66
C THR A 252 5.14 -6.65 21.05
N LEU A 253 5.14 -5.36 21.37
CA LEU A 253 4.36 -4.36 20.65
C LEU A 253 5.37 -3.41 20.00
N ALA A 254 5.26 -3.13 18.70
CA ALA A 254 6.15 -2.20 18.02
C ALA A 254 5.34 -1.09 17.34
N PRO A 255 4.78 -0.15 18.12
CA PRO A 255 3.86 0.86 17.61
C PRO A 255 4.43 1.65 16.43
N PHE A 256 3.52 2.19 15.63
CA PHE A 256 3.84 3.30 14.73
C PHE A 256 3.60 4.59 15.51
N ASP A 257 4.24 5.69 15.13
CA ASP A 257 3.84 7.00 15.64
C ASP A 257 2.55 7.47 14.95
N ASP A 258 2.03 8.62 15.36
CA ASP A 258 0.83 9.22 14.76
C ASP A 258 1.00 9.52 13.26
N ALA A 259 2.24 9.65 12.77
CA ALA A 259 2.54 9.82 11.36
C ALA A 259 2.50 8.50 10.56
N GLY A 260 2.26 7.36 11.24
CA GLY A 260 2.10 6.04 10.64
C GLY A 260 3.43 5.34 10.34
N GLY A 261 4.51 5.77 10.99
CA GLY A 261 5.85 5.19 10.79
C GLY A 261 6.59 4.85 12.07
N HIS A 262 7.67 4.11 11.92
CA HIS A 262 8.57 3.78 13.02
C HIS A 262 10.01 3.60 12.52
N ILE A 263 10.94 3.37 13.45
CA ILE A 263 12.36 3.24 13.15
C ILE A 263 12.80 1.78 13.24
N ASN A 264 13.53 1.34 12.22
CA ASN A 264 14.44 0.21 12.30
C ASN A 264 15.86 0.74 12.07
N VAL A 265 16.83 0.42 12.91
CA VAL A 265 18.18 1.00 12.82
C VAL A 265 18.92 0.73 11.50
N HIS A 266 18.50 -0.29 10.74
CA HIS A 266 19.10 -0.67 9.46
C HIS A 266 18.35 -0.09 8.25
N GLN A 267 17.12 0.39 8.45
CA GLN A 267 16.25 0.96 7.42
C GLN A 267 16.01 2.47 7.62
N GLY A 268 16.10 2.94 8.87
CA GLY A 268 15.71 4.27 9.30
C GLY A 268 14.22 4.35 9.60
N TYR A 269 13.71 5.57 9.64
CA TYR A 269 12.28 5.83 9.73
C TYR A 269 11.59 5.44 8.41
N HIS A 270 10.47 4.73 8.50
CA HIS A 270 9.68 4.29 7.35
C HIS A 270 8.20 4.18 7.73
N TYR A 271 7.33 4.40 6.75
CA TYR A 271 5.88 4.37 6.94
C TYR A 271 5.28 3.00 6.63
N HIS A 272 4.26 2.65 7.40
CA HIS A 272 3.36 1.51 7.18
C HIS A 272 1.90 1.94 6.94
N ALA A 273 1.59 3.19 7.26
CA ALA A 273 0.31 3.82 6.97
C ALA A 273 0.48 5.30 6.60
N ALA A 274 -0.46 5.82 5.81
CA ALA A 274 -0.57 7.26 5.55
C ALA A 274 -1.65 7.86 6.45
N THR A 275 -1.26 8.71 7.40
CA THR A 275 -2.17 9.33 8.39
C THR A 275 -2.31 10.84 8.22
N GLY A 276 -1.68 11.42 7.18
CA GLY A 276 -1.82 12.84 6.81
C GLY A 276 -0.75 13.78 7.39
N PHE A 277 0.31 13.25 7.98
CA PHE A 277 1.42 14.05 8.54
C PHE A 277 2.50 14.44 7.52
N SER A 278 2.78 13.58 6.55
CA SER A 278 3.86 13.81 5.57
C SER A 278 3.55 14.98 4.63
N THR A 279 4.61 15.57 4.07
CA THR A 279 4.54 16.58 3.01
C THR A 279 3.57 16.16 1.91
N LYS A 280 2.69 17.08 1.51
CA LYS A 280 1.66 16.84 0.51
C LYS A 280 1.38 18.03 -0.39
N ILE A 281 0.91 17.74 -1.61
CA ILE A 281 0.52 18.73 -2.60
C ILE A 281 -1.01 18.67 -2.77
N ALA A 282 -1.68 19.68 -2.23
CA ALA A 282 -3.12 19.85 -2.42
C ALA A 282 -3.46 20.03 -3.90
N GLN A 283 -4.59 19.47 -4.33
CA GLN A 283 -5.06 19.53 -5.70
C GLN A 283 -6.11 20.64 -5.85
N ASP A 284 -5.97 21.47 -6.89
CA ASP A 284 -6.82 22.66 -7.09
C ASP A 284 -8.30 22.33 -7.38
N ASP A 285 -8.59 21.13 -7.87
CA ASP A 285 -9.94 20.63 -8.17
C ASP A 285 -10.62 19.90 -7.00
N GLY A 286 -9.94 19.83 -5.85
CA GLY A 286 -10.45 19.20 -4.64
C GLY A 286 -10.19 17.70 -4.54
N HIS A 287 -9.47 17.11 -5.50
CA HIS A 287 -8.99 15.73 -5.41
C HIS A 287 -8.13 15.48 -4.16
N ALA A 288 -7.92 14.21 -3.80
CA ALA A 288 -6.98 13.81 -2.76
C ALA A 288 -5.60 14.43 -3.01
N ALA A 289 -4.86 14.77 -1.95
CA ALA A 289 -3.53 15.38 -2.11
C ALA A 289 -2.49 14.34 -2.56
N LEU A 290 -1.54 14.76 -3.39
CA LEU A 290 -0.39 13.94 -3.75
C LEU A 290 0.57 13.88 -2.56
N ILE A 291 0.97 12.68 -2.13
CA ILE A 291 1.83 12.46 -0.96
C ILE A 291 3.14 11.73 -1.29
N GLY A 292 3.28 11.23 -2.51
CA GLY A 292 4.50 10.57 -2.97
C GLY A 292 4.34 9.97 -4.36
N TYR A 293 5.30 9.14 -4.73
CA TYR A 293 5.31 8.42 -6.00
C TYR A 293 5.61 6.95 -5.77
N ALA A 294 4.93 6.07 -6.49
CA ALA A 294 5.23 4.65 -6.51
C ALA A 294 6.56 4.38 -7.23
N LEU A 295 7.10 3.17 -7.11
CA LEU A 295 8.39 2.83 -7.72
C LEU A 295 8.37 2.81 -9.26
N ASP A 296 7.19 2.76 -9.87
CA ASP A 296 6.97 2.90 -11.31
C ASP A 296 6.74 4.36 -11.75
N GLY A 297 6.86 5.32 -10.81
CA GLY A 297 6.78 6.76 -11.03
C GLY A 297 5.37 7.34 -11.05
N TYR A 298 4.31 6.54 -10.96
CA TYR A 298 2.94 7.08 -10.86
C TYR A 298 2.70 7.71 -9.48
N GLY A 299 1.89 8.77 -9.44
CA GLY A 299 1.58 9.48 -8.21
C GLY A 299 0.80 8.62 -7.21
N ILE A 300 1.11 8.76 -5.92
CA ILE A 300 0.38 8.18 -4.79
C ILE A 300 -0.33 9.32 -4.06
N TYR A 301 -1.65 9.20 -3.93
CA TYR A 301 -2.53 10.20 -3.35
C TYR A 301 -3.13 9.73 -2.02
N GLU A 302 -3.58 10.67 -1.19
CA GLU A 302 -4.32 10.38 0.05
C GLU A 302 -5.58 9.53 -0.23
N LEU A 303 -6.03 8.80 0.78
CA LEU A 303 -7.19 7.91 0.67
C LEU A 303 -8.47 8.66 0.28
N ALA A 304 -8.67 9.84 0.88
CA ALA A 304 -9.86 10.66 0.70
C ALA A 304 -9.54 12.01 0.06
N ASP A 305 -10.51 12.52 -0.68
CA ASP A 305 -10.46 13.85 -1.27
C ASP A 305 -10.52 14.97 -0.22
N SER A 306 -10.43 16.22 -0.66
CA SER A 306 -10.50 17.39 0.23
C SER A 306 -11.82 17.54 1.01
N SER A 307 -12.86 16.79 0.64
CA SER A 307 -14.17 16.71 1.31
C SER A 307 -14.31 15.47 2.20
N GLY A 308 -13.27 14.63 2.30
CA GLY A 308 -13.29 13.38 3.06
C GLY A 308 -14.00 12.23 2.36
N VAL A 309 -14.12 12.27 1.02
CA VAL A 309 -14.74 11.22 0.21
C VAL A 309 -13.66 10.38 -0.46
N GLU A 310 -13.73 9.06 -0.27
CA GLU A 310 -12.82 8.10 -0.90
C GLU A 310 -13.23 7.84 -2.36
N ALA A 311 -12.24 7.56 -3.22
CA ALA A 311 -12.47 7.08 -4.57
C ALA A 311 -13.19 5.72 -4.52
N THR A 312 -14.17 5.51 -5.41
CA THR A 312 -15.00 4.29 -5.42
C THR A 312 -14.79 3.40 -6.64
N ASP A 313 -13.97 3.86 -7.58
CA ASP A 313 -13.68 3.28 -8.89
C ASP A 313 -12.22 2.84 -9.02
N LEU A 314 -11.57 2.54 -7.89
CA LEU A 314 -10.21 2.01 -7.86
C LEU A 314 -10.15 0.59 -8.41
N ASP A 315 -9.11 0.30 -9.18
CA ASP A 315 -8.77 -1.03 -9.69
C ASP A 315 -8.10 -1.92 -8.63
N GLU A 316 -7.64 -3.11 -9.03
CA GLU A 316 -7.01 -4.08 -8.12
C GLU A 316 -5.67 -3.62 -7.54
N LEU A 317 -5.09 -2.52 -8.03
CA LEU A 317 -3.85 -1.93 -7.56
C LEU A 317 -4.09 -0.74 -6.64
N ARG A 318 -5.37 -0.41 -6.40
CA ARG A 318 -5.85 0.82 -5.77
C ARG A 318 -5.61 2.08 -6.61
N GLY A 319 -5.60 1.96 -7.93
CA GLY A 319 -5.47 3.12 -8.83
C GLY A 319 -6.64 3.30 -9.77
N HIS A 320 -6.69 4.47 -10.40
CA HIS A 320 -7.61 4.79 -11.49
C HIS A 320 -7.00 5.87 -12.40
N SER A 321 -7.71 6.26 -13.45
CA SER A 321 -7.22 7.26 -14.42
C SER A 321 -8.18 8.43 -14.56
N ASP A 322 -7.63 9.64 -14.73
CA ASP A 322 -8.38 10.82 -15.16
C ASP A 322 -7.60 11.72 -16.15
N ASP A 323 -8.29 12.70 -16.74
CA ASP A 323 -7.75 13.62 -17.76
C ASP A 323 -6.66 14.59 -17.24
N THR A 324 -6.48 14.71 -15.92
CA THR A 324 -5.53 15.62 -15.29
C THR A 324 -4.27 14.89 -14.85
N ARG A 325 -4.41 13.71 -14.24
CA ARG A 325 -3.38 12.96 -13.54
C ARG A 325 -2.89 11.76 -14.33
N GLY A 326 -3.66 11.32 -15.32
CA GLY A 326 -3.46 10.00 -15.89
C GLY A 326 -3.78 8.92 -14.87
N TYR A 327 -3.17 7.76 -15.04
CA TYR A 327 -3.21 6.71 -14.04
C TYR A 327 -2.49 7.14 -12.76
N HIS A 328 -3.10 6.92 -11.60
CA HIS A 328 -2.53 7.23 -10.30
C HIS A 328 -3.14 6.36 -9.20
N TYR A 329 -2.46 6.26 -8.06
CA TYR A 329 -2.89 5.43 -6.93
C TYR A 329 -3.47 6.24 -5.78
N HIS A 330 -4.32 5.60 -5.00
CA HIS A 330 -4.77 6.06 -3.69
C HIS A 330 -4.32 5.10 -2.60
N VAL A 331 -3.76 5.64 -1.52
CA VAL A 331 -3.35 4.84 -0.36
C VAL A 331 -4.54 4.11 0.27
N ASP A 332 -4.24 3.02 0.97
CA ASP A 332 -5.21 2.27 1.75
C ASP A 332 -5.59 2.96 3.07
N ALA A 333 -6.68 2.50 3.67
CA ALA A 333 -6.99 2.84 5.05
C ALA A 333 -5.83 2.40 5.95
N ALA A 334 -5.40 3.30 6.85
CA ALA A 334 -4.24 3.07 7.71
C ALA A 334 -4.29 1.71 8.44
N GLY A 335 -5.45 1.34 8.99
CA GLY A 335 -5.65 0.06 9.70
C GLY A 335 -5.43 -1.20 8.86
N ASN A 336 -5.41 -1.08 7.52
CA ASN A 336 -5.10 -2.19 6.62
C ASN A 336 -3.60 -2.47 6.51
N ASN A 337 -2.74 -1.65 7.13
CA ASN A 337 -1.29 -1.83 7.13
C ASN A 337 -0.75 -1.93 5.68
N ASN A 338 -1.23 -1.05 4.80
CA ASN A 338 -0.99 -1.11 3.37
C ASN A 338 -1.04 0.29 2.74
N PHE A 339 -0.43 0.43 1.57
CA PHE A 339 -0.54 1.63 0.74
C PHE A 339 -1.24 1.31 -0.58
N ILE A 340 -0.63 0.44 -1.39
CA ILE A 340 -1.08 0.07 -2.73
C ILE A 340 -0.79 -1.43 -2.95
N ASP A 341 -1.53 -2.06 -3.86
CA ASP A 341 -1.53 -3.52 -4.01
C ASP A 341 -0.63 -4.01 -5.17
N GLY A 342 -0.05 -3.09 -5.95
CA GLY A 342 0.91 -3.43 -6.99
C GLY A 342 1.40 -2.21 -7.78
N LEU A 343 2.10 -2.47 -8.87
CA LEU A 343 2.62 -1.49 -9.81
C LEU A 343 2.00 -1.70 -11.20
N LYS A 344 1.45 -0.64 -11.77
CA LYS A 344 0.87 -0.55 -13.11
C LYS A 344 1.94 -0.37 -14.17
N GLY A 345 3.04 0.31 -13.82
CA GLY A 345 4.13 0.62 -14.73
C GLY A 345 5.39 -0.22 -14.51
N ALA A 346 6.33 -0.08 -15.44
CA ALA A 346 7.66 -0.62 -15.30
C ALA A 346 8.45 0.18 -14.25
N TYR A 347 9.22 -0.52 -13.43
CA TYR A 347 9.98 0.04 -12.31
C TYR A 347 11.48 -0.27 -12.46
N VAL A 348 12.32 0.39 -11.68
CA VAL A 348 13.77 0.11 -11.67
C VAL A 348 14.05 -1.14 -10.85
N ASN A 349 14.74 -2.13 -11.45
CA ASN A 349 15.21 -3.34 -10.75
C ASN A 349 16.39 -3.07 -9.81
#